data_AF-A0A8J6S5D7-F1
#
_entry.id   AF-A0A8J6S5D7-F1
#
_cell.length_a   1.000
_cell.length_b   1.000
_cell.length_c   1.000
_cell.angle_alpha   90.00
_cell.angle_beta   90.00
_cell.angle_gamma   90.00
#
_symmetry.space_group_name_H-M   'P 1'
#
loop_
_entity.id
_entity.type
_entity.pdbx_description
1 polymer ?
#
loop_
_entity_poly.entity_id
_entity_poly.type
_entity_poly.pdbx_seq_one_letter_code
_entity_poly.pdbx_strand_id
1 'polypeptide(L)'
;YIGERSEQGARGLWNSLPSIYRQCAVCYTDYWAAYEKVIPSKRHKAVSKNSGLTNHIERFNNTMRQRISRLVRKTLSFSKKLENHIGAIWYFIHHYNASLFM
;
A
#
# COMPACT_ATOMS: atom_id res chain seq x y z
N TYR A 1 -5.44 -0.03 7.55
CA TYR A 1 -5.04 1.22 8.24
C TYR A 1 -4.81 2.30 7.19
N ILE A 2 -5.24 3.54 7.47
CA ILE A 2 -4.98 4.71 6.62
C ILE A 2 -4.27 5.72 7.50
N GLY A 3 -3.12 6.19 7.05
CA GLY A 3 -2.27 7.10 7.82
C GLY A 3 -1.26 7.80 6.93
N GLU A 4 -0.43 8.62 7.56
CA GLU A 4 0.57 9.42 6.86
C GLU A 4 1.76 8.58 6.38
N ARG A 5 2.52 9.14 5.44
CA ARG A 5 3.82 8.59 5.02
C ARG A 5 4.89 8.93 6.06
N SER A 6 4.75 8.36 7.24
CA SER A 6 5.65 8.52 8.37
C SER A 6 6.02 7.16 8.97
N GLU A 7 7.03 7.13 9.84
CA GLU A 7 7.39 5.91 10.60
C GLU A 7 6.21 5.43 11.46
N GLN A 8 5.49 6.35 12.09
CA GLN A 8 4.29 6.04 12.87
C GLN A 8 3.19 5.44 11.98
N GLY A 9 2.99 6.00 10.78
CA GLY A 9 2.05 5.46 9.81
C GLY A 9 2.43 4.06 9.33
N ALA A 10 3.72 3.83 9.06
CA ALA A 10 4.23 2.51 8.71
C ALA A 10 4.03 1.49 9.86
N ARG A 11 4.27 1.89 11.11
CA ARG A 11 3.99 1.07 12.29
C ARG A 11 2.49 0.75 12.43
N GLY A 12 1.63 1.75 12.24
CA GLY A 12 0.18 1.57 12.24
C GLY A 12 -0.28 0.59 11.17
N LEU A 13 0.28 0.69 9.96
CA LEU A 13 0.02 -0.26 8.88
C LEU A 13 0.45 -1.67 9.29
N TRP A 14 1.70 -1.85 9.73
CA TRP A 14 2.21 -3.15 10.15
C TRP A 14 1.33 -3.79 11.22
N ASN A 15 0.99 -3.05 12.28
CA ASN A 15 0.16 -3.54 13.37
C ASN A 15 -1.27 -3.92 12.93
N SER A 16 -1.79 -3.27 11.90
CA SER A 16 -3.11 -3.59 11.34
C SER A 16 -3.13 -4.86 10.50
N LEU A 17 -1.97 -5.40 10.12
CA LEU A 17 -1.90 -6.65 9.37
C LEU A 17 -2.28 -7.84 10.26
N PRO A 18 -3.03 -8.83 9.72
CA PRO A 18 -3.28 -10.10 10.39
C PRO A 18 -1.99 -10.70 10.95
N SER A 19 -2.09 -11.33 12.13
CA SER A 19 -0.95 -11.91 12.85
C SER A 19 -0.14 -12.86 11.98
N ILE A 20 -0.80 -13.67 11.15
CA ILE A 20 -0.15 -14.61 10.24
C ILE A 20 0.81 -13.92 9.25
N TYR A 21 0.46 -12.75 8.71
CA TYR A 21 1.39 -12.01 7.85
C TYR A 21 2.58 -11.48 8.65
N ARG A 22 2.33 -10.94 9.85
CA ARG A 22 3.42 -10.47 10.72
C ARG A 22 4.36 -11.60 11.19
N GLN A 23 3.87 -12.83 11.25
CA GLN A 23 4.58 -14.02 11.72
C GLN A 23 5.11 -14.93 10.59
N CYS A 24 4.69 -14.75 9.35
CA CYS A 24 5.08 -15.67 8.27
C CYS A 24 5.60 -14.95 7.02
N ALA A 25 5.15 -13.72 6.73
CA ALA A 25 5.54 -13.05 5.50
C ALA A 25 7.02 -12.63 5.50
N VAL A 26 7.62 -12.67 4.30
CA VAL A 26 8.87 -11.97 3.95
C VAL A 26 8.47 -10.72 3.17
N CYS A 27 8.98 -9.57 3.58
CA CYS A 27 8.61 -8.28 3.01
C CYS A 27 9.76 -7.73 2.16
N TYR A 28 9.53 -7.65 0.85
CA TYR A 28 10.42 -6.95 -0.08
C TYR A 28 10.00 -5.49 -0.17
N THR A 29 10.94 -4.58 0.11
CA THR A 29 10.68 -3.14 0.09
C THR A 29 11.81 -2.38 -0.58
N ASP A 30 11.57 -1.11 -0.88
CA ASP A 30 12.67 -0.18 -1.16
C ASP A 30 13.46 0.14 0.13
N TYR A 31 14.45 1.03 0.01
CA TYR A 31 15.32 1.44 1.10
C TYR A 31 14.72 2.58 1.96
N TRP A 32 13.39 2.71 2.05
CA TRP A 32 12.80 3.71 2.94
C TRP A 32 13.05 3.35 4.41
N ALA A 33 13.77 4.22 5.12
CA ALA A 33 14.28 3.97 6.48
C ALA A 33 13.22 3.55 7.52
N ALA A 34 11.96 3.93 7.32
CA ALA A 34 10.88 3.51 8.21
C ALA A 34 10.66 1.99 8.22
N TYR A 35 10.90 1.30 7.09
CA TYR A 35 10.69 -0.14 7.00
C TYR A 35 11.65 -0.94 7.87
N GLU A 36 12.92 -0.52 7.95
CA GLU A 36 13.92 -1.17 8.81
C GLU A 36 13.56 -1.08 10.29
N LYS A 37 12.96 0.03 10.70
CA LYS A 37 12.48 0.21 12.08
C LYS A 37 11.21 -0.58 12.36
N VAL A 38 10.35 -0.77 11.36
CA VAL A 38 9.01 -1.31 11.54
C VAL A 38 8.94 -2.83 11.35
N ILE A 39 9.58 -3.34 10.31
CA ILE A 39 9.51 -4.74 9.89
C ILE A 39 10.64 -5.51 10.59
N PRO A 40 10.38 -6.66 11.23
CA PRO A 40 11.43 -7.46 11.85
C PRO A 40 12.55 -7.80 10.86
N SER A 41 13.81 -7.65 11.27
CA SER A 41 15.00 -7.82 10.42
C SER A 41 15.06 -9.17 9.70
N LYS A 42 14.60 -10.25 10.35
CA LYS A 42 14.52 -11.60 9.73
C LYS A 42 13.55 -11.67 8.54
N ARG A 43 12.60 -10.74 8.46
CA ARG A 43 11.54 -10.68 7.43
C ARG A 43 11.77 -9.58 6.41
N HIS A 44 12.51 -8.55 6.77
CA HIS A 44 12.74 -7.40 5.90
C HIS A 44 13.84 -7.70 4.88
N LYS A 45 13.50 -7.54 3.60
CA LYS A 45 14.43 -7.63 2.47
C LYS A 45 14.35 -6.33 1.68
N ALA A 46 15.17 -5.36 2.07
CA ALA A 46 15.34 -4.14 1.30
C ALA A 46 16.07 -4.46 -0.01
N VAL A 47 15.49 -4.05 -1.14
CA VAL A 47 15.98 -4.40 -2.47
C VAL A 47 16.04 -3.17 -3.37
N SER A 48 16.99 -3.20 -4.30
CA SER A 48 17.09 -2.16 -5.33
C SER A 48 16.01 -2.34 -6.39
N LYS A 49 15.72 -1.24 -7.10
CA LYS A 49 14.74 -1.22 -8.19
C LYS A 49 15.02 -2.26 -9.28
N ASN A 50 16.29 -2.59 -9.51
CA ASN A 50 16.69 -3.54 -10.54
C ASN A 50 16.42 -5.01 -10.18
N SER A 51 16.06 -5.30 -8.92
CA SER A 51 15.74 -6.67 -8.48
C SER A 51 14.42 -7.21 -9.04
N GLY A 52 13.51 -6.33 -9.45
CA GLY A 52 12.17 -6.68 -9.91
C GLY A 52 11.19 -7.16 -8.82
N LEU A 53 11.64 -7.33 -7.58
CA LEU A 53 10.83 -7.89 -6.48
C LEU A 53 9.73 -6.93 -6.00
N THR A 54 9.86 -5.62 -6.25
CA THR A 54 8.83 -4.61 -5.97
C THR A 54 7.90 -4.34 -7.15
N ASN A 55 8.13 -4.95 -8.32
CA ASN A 55 7.37 -4.64 -9.54
C ASN A 55 5.87 -4.88 -9.38
N HIS A 56 5.47 -5.91 -8.62
CA HIS A 56 4.06 -6.22 -8.40
C HIS A 56 3.32 -5.09 -7.70
N ILE A 57 3.89 -4.56 -6.60
CA ILE A 57 3.27 -3.46 -5.86
C ILE A 57 3.34 -2.14 -6.63
N GLU A 58 4.44 -1.89 -7.38
CA GLU A 58 4.57 -0.72 -8.24
C GLU A 58 3.50 -0.72 -9.35
N ARG A 59 3.30 -1.86 -10.02
CA ARG A 59 2.26 -2.04 -11.03
C ARG A 59 0.88 -1.82 -10.42
N PHE A 60 0.59 -2.43 -9.27
CA PHE A 60 -0.68 -2.27 -8.58
C PHE A 60 -0.96 -0.81 -8.21
N ASN A 61 0.03 -0.11 -7.65
CA ASN A 61 -0.07 1.32 -7.32
C ASN A 61 -0.33 2.17 -8.58
N ASN A 62 0.28 1.83 -9.71
CA ASN A 62 0.00 2.50 -10.97
C ASN A 62 -1.44 2.24 -11.44
N THR A 63 -1.92 1.00 -11.38
CA THR A 63 -3.32 0.67 -11.70
C THR A 63 -4.30 1.44 -10.82
N MET A 64 -4.06 1.50 -9.50
CA MET A 64 -4.87 2.30 -8.57
C MET A 64 -4.92 3.77 -8.98
N ARG A 65 -3.77 4.39 -9.27
CA ARG A 65 -3.69 5.79 -9.70
C ARG A 65 -4.48 6.05 -10.99
N GLN A 66 -4.41 5.12 -11.95
CA GLN A 66 -5.12 5.27 -13.23
C GLN A 66 -6.64 5.07 -13.11
N ARG A 67 -7.08 4.19 -12.21
CA ARG A 67 -8.50 3.81 -12.08
C ARG A 67 -9.26 4.63 -11.06
N ILE A 68 -8.59 5.13 -10.03
CA ILE A 68 -9.20 5.93 -8.96
C ILE A 68 -8.93 7.40 -9.25
N SER A 69 -9.85 8.05 -9.98
CA SER A 69 -9.71 9.46 -10.39
C SER A 69 -9.44 10.41 -9.20
N ARG A 70 -9.91 10.07 -8.01
CA ARG A 70 -9.70 10.86 -6.78
C ARG A 70 -8.24 10.92 -6.30
N LEU A 71 -7.38 10.00 -6.74
CA LEU A 71 -5.96 9.93 -6.36
C LEU A 71 -5.02 10.70 -7.30
N VAL A 72 -5.56 11.41 -8.31
CA VAL A 72 -4.75 12.04 -9.36
C VAL A 72 -4.61 13.55 -9.17
N ARG A 73 -5.53 14.36 -9.70
CA ARG A 73 -5.43 15.83 -9.67
C ARG A 73 -6.39 16.42 -8.67
N LYS A 74 -5.86 17.30 -7.80
CA LYS A 74 -6.63 18.02 -6.78
C LYS A 74 -7.73 18.92 -7.36
N THR A 75 -7.60 19.36 -8.61
CA THR A 75 -8.48 20.38 -9.20
C THR A 75 -9.74 19.83 -9.86
N LEU A 76 -9.85 18.51 -10.09
CA LEU A 76 -10.95 17.94 -10.89
C LEU A 76 -11.86 17.02 -10.07
N SER A 77 -11.29 15.96 -9.50
CA SER A 77 -12.02 14.81 -8.91
C SER A 77 -11.82 14.70 -7.39
N PHE A 78 -11.10 15.64 -6.80
CA PHE A 78 -10.73 15.62 -5.39
C PHE A 78 -11.92 15.97 -4.50
N SER A 79 -12.13 15.17 -3.46
CA SER A 79 -13.11 15.50 -2.43
C SER A 79 -12.44 16.23 -1.27
N LYS A 80 -13.16 17.18 -0.65
CA LYS A 80 -12.74 17.79 0.61
C LYS A 80 -12.91 16.86 1.82
N LYS A 81 -13.71 15.79 1.66
CA LYS A 81 -14.00 14.80 2.70
C LYS A 81 -13.06 13.60 2.55
N LEU A 82 -12.35 13.25 3.62
CA LEU A 82 -11.42 12.12 3.63
C LEU A 82 -12.17 10.81 3.39
N GLU A 83 -13.36 10.68 3.94
CA GLU A 83 -14.22 9.49 3.85
C GLU A 83 -14.53 9.12 2.40
N ASN A 84 -14.67 10.11 1.52
CA ASN A 84 -14.91 9.89 0.10
C ASN A 84 -13.68 9.34 -0.64
N HIS A 85 -12.47 9.72 -0.22
CA HIS A 85 -11.24 9.14 -0.74
C HIS A 85 -11.08 7.70 -0.28
N ILE A 86 -11.33 7.46 1.02
CA ILE A 86 -11.31 6.13 1.62
C ILE A 86 -12.32 5.22 0.92
N GLY A 87 -13.56 5.68 0.76
CA GLY A 87 -14.61 4.93 0.07
C GLY A 87 -14.26 4.61 -1.37
N ALA A 88 -13.69 5.55 -2.12
CA ALA A 88 -13.28 5.29 -3.51
C ALA A 88 -12.17 4.23 -3.61
N ILE A 89 -11.22 4.22 -2.67
CA ILE A 89 -10.22 3.15 -2.58
C ILE A 89 -10.90 1.82 -2.27
N TRP A 90 -11.78 1.76 -1.27
CA TRP A 90 -12.48 0.53 -0.91
C TRP A 90 -13.31 -0.05 -2.05
N TYR A 91 -14.12 0.78 -2.73
CA TYR A 91 -14.88 0.35 -3.90
C TYR A 91 -13.98 -0.26 -4.98
N PHE A 92 -12.84 0.39 -5.27
CA PHE A 92 -11.87 -0.14 -6.21
C PHE A 92 -11.29 -1.49 -5.76
N ILE A 93 -10.87 -1.62 -4.50
CA ILE A 93 -10.28 -2.86 -3.98
C ILE A 93 -11.28 -4.01 -4.05
N HIS A 94 -12.52 -3.81 -3.61
CA HIS A 94 -13.55 -4.84 -3.67
C HIS A 94 -13.86 -5.28 -5.10
N HIS A 95 -14.03 -4.32 -6.01
CA HIS A 95 -14.27 -4.62 -7.42
C HIS A 95 -13.06 -5.33 -8.06
N TYR A 96 -11.85 -4.84 -7.83
CA TYR A 96 -10.61 -5.43 -8.35
C TYR A 96 -10.46 -6.89 -7.87
N ASN A 97 -10.63 -7.15 -6.58
CA ASN A 97 -10.54 -8.50 -6.04
C ASN A 97 -11.63 -9.41 -6.61
N ALA A 98 -12.88 -8.94 -6.74
CA ALA A 98 -13.95 -9.71 -7.37
C ALA A 98 -13.62 -10.09 -8.83
N SER A 99 -12.96 -9.20 -9.58
CA SER A 99 -12.55 -9.45 -10.97
C SER A 99 -11.39 -10.44 -11.13
N LEU A 100 -10.70 -10.83 -10.04
CA LEU A 100 -9.65 -11.86 -10.10
C LEU A 100 -10.21 -13.28 -10.01
N PHE A 101 -11.46 -13.43 -9.58
CA PHE A 101 -12.14 -14.72 -9.42
C PHE A 101 -13.16 -15.00 -10.53
N MET A 102 -13.25 -14.12 -11.53
CA MET A 102 -14.02 -14.29 -12.77
C MET A 102 -13.06 -14.63 -13.89
#